data_AF-A0A2V9BPR5-F1
#
_entry.id   AF-A0A2V9BPR5-F1
#
_cell.length_a   1.000
_cell.length_b   1.000
_cell.length_c   1.000
_cell.angle_alpha   90.00
_cell.angle_beta   90.00
_cell.angle_gamma   90.00
#
_symmetry.space_group_name_H-M   'P 1'
#
loop_
_entity.id
_entity.type
_entity.pdbx_description
1 polymer ?
#
loop_
_entity_poly.entity_id
_entity_poly.type
_entity_poly.pdbx_seq_one_letter_code
_entity_poly.pdbx_strand_id
1 'polypeptide(L)'
;GPPLQVFLARAALPLLLVLVVGTAATGYYFWRVTGSPFRMPYQVNRDTYSWRSVFLWQSPGPPREYTHRVMQDFYNQWFRGVYTPSIEGIADVTLDKIRLLWIFFFGPALTLPVVMFPRVLRDRRTRLLLIVCGVFFAGLALEIWFQPHYAAPLTGALLALVVQSTRHLRQWRWRGQPSGLALSRAIPLVCLFMLPICLAARP
;
A
#
# COMPACT_ATOMS: atom_id res chain seq x y z
N GLY A 1 -4.17 20.08 -23.97
CA GLY A 1 -4.52 20.17 -22.54
C GLY A 1 -5.36 21.41 -22.32
N PRO A 2 -5.99 21.60 -21.15
CA PRO A 2 -6.64 22.88 -20.84
C PRO A 2 -5.58 24.02 -20.86
N PRO A 3 -6.00 25.28 -21.06
CA PRO A 3 -5.10 26.43 -20.98
C PRO A 3 -4.38 26.44 -19.63
N LEU A 4 -3.11 26.85 -19.60
CA LEU A 4 -2.28 26.89 -18.38
C LEU A 4 -3.01 27.59 -17.22
N GLN A 5 -3.70 28.69 -17.51
CA GLN A 5 -4.50 29.45 -16.54
C GLN A 5 -5.60 28.60 -15.89
N VAL A 6 -6.29 27.76 -16.66
CA VAL A 6 -7.36 26.88 -16.15
C VAL A 6 -6.77 25.80 -15.25
N PHE A 7 -5.63 25.20 -15.64
CA PHE A 7 -4.93 24.24 -14.79
C PHE A 7 -4.46 24.88 -13.47
N LEU A 8 -3.85 26.06 -13.54
CA LEU A 8 -3.38 26.79 -12.36
C LEU A 8 -4.52 27.11 -11.41
N ALA A 9 -5.61 27.69 -11.92
CA ALA A 9 -6.73 28.13 -11.09
C ALA A 9 -7.57 26.96 -10.53
N ARG A 10 -7.79 25.89 -11.31
CA ARG A 10 -8.72 24.81 -10.93
C ARG A 10 -8.06 23.57 -10.33
N ALA A 11 -6.74 23.40 -10.48
CA ALA A 11 -6.04 22.24 -9.96
C ALA A 11 -4.86 22.64 -9.07
N ALA A 12 -3.92 23.43 -9.58
CA ALA A 12 -2.68 23.71 -8.85
C ALA A 12 -2.92 24.57 -7.61
N LEU A 13 -3.67 25.66 -7.72
CA LEU A 13 -3.92 26.57 -6.60
C LEU A 13 -4.70 25.89 -5.46
N PRO A 14 -5.85 25.21 -5.68
CA PRO A 14 -6.54 24.48 -4.62
C PRO A 14 -5.66 23.41 -3.97
N LEU A 15 -4.90 22.66 -4.78
CA LEU A 15 -3.97 21.65 -4.27
C LEU A 15 -2.90 22.28 -3.37
N LEU A 16 -2.27 23.37 -3.82
CA LEU A 16 -1.27 24.10 -3.06
C LEU A 16 -1.85 24.65 -1.76
N LEU A 17 -3.06 25.22 -1.79
CA LEU A 17 -3.72 25.72 -0.58
C LEU A 17 -3.95 24.62 0.44
N VAL A 18 -4.48 23.47 0.02
CA VAL A 18 -4.69 22.31 0.89
C VAL A 18 -3.35 21.82 1.46
N LEU A 19 -2.31 21.73 0.64
CA LEU A 19 -0.99 21.32 1.08
C LEU A 19 -0.38 22.31 2.08
N VAL A 20 -0.43 23.61 1.80
CA VAL A 20 0.12 24.66 2.68
C VAL A 20 -0.60 24.67 4.03
N VAL A 21 -1.93 24.68 4.02
CA VAL A 21 -2.72 24.68 5.27
C VAL A 21 -2.48 23.37 6.04
N GLY A 22 -2.46 22.23 5.36
CA GLY A 22 -2.19 20.93 5.97
C GLY A 22 -0.80 20.85 6.59
N THR A 23 0.24 21.30 5.87
CA THR A 23 1.62 21.33 6.37
C THR A 23 1.77 22.30 7.53
N ALA A 24 1.16 23.49 7.47
CA ALA A 24 1.20 24.46 8.56
C ALA A 24 0.52 23.93 9.82
N ALA A 25 -0.68 23.35 9.70
CA ALA A 25 -1.40 22.76 10.82
C ALA A 25 -0.63 21.56 11.42
N THR A 26 -0.05 20.71 10.58
CA THR A 26 0.77 19.58 11.03
C THR A 26 2.05 20.04 11.74
N GLY A 27 2.74 21.04 11.20
CA GLY A 27 3.93 21.63 11.82
C GLY A 27 3.60 22.30 13.15
N TYR A 28 2.45 22.99 13.25
CA TYR A 28 1.97 23.52 14.52
C TYR A 28 1.70 22.40 15.54
N TYR A 29 1.04 21.31 15.14
CA TYR A 29 0.82 20.15 15.99
C TYR A 29 2.16 19.55 16.49
N PHE A 30 3.14 19.36 15.59
CA PHE A 30 4.47 18.88 15.98
C PHE A 30 5.12 19.81 16.99
N TRP A 31 5.12 21.12 16.73
CA TRP A 31 5.67 22.10 17.65
C TRP A 31 5.01 22.07 19.04
N ARG A 32 3.68 21.92 19.11
CA ARG A 32 2.96 21.83 20.39
C ARG A 32 3.28 20.57 21.19
N VAL A 33 3.62 19.46 20.53
CA VAL A 33 3.89 18.17 21.19
C VAL A 33 5.38 17.96 21.50
N THR A 34 6.28 18.35 20.58
CA THR A 34 7.72 18.03 20.66
C THR A 34 8.60 19.26 20.85
N GLY A 35 8.03 20.47 20.83
CA GLY A 35 8.77 21.73 20.89
C GLY A 35 9.41 22.14 19.55
N SER A 36 9.26 21.35 18.48
CA SER A 36 9.79 21.67 17.15
C SER A 36 8.79 21.34 16.03
N PRO A 37 8.59 22.24 15.05
CA PRO A 37 7.70 21.98 13.92
C PRO A 37 8.24 20.93 12.95
N PHE A 38 9.51 20.54 13.08
CA PHE A 38 10.16 19.54 12.23
C PHE A 38 10.43 18.21 12.94
N ARG A 39 10.09 18.09 14.23
CA ARG A 39 10.25 16.86 14.99
C ARG A 39 8.90 16.19 15.18
N MET A 40 8.68 15.08 14.47
CA MET A 40 7.42 14.35 14.52
C MET A 40 7.26 13.65 15.88
N PRO A 41 6.06 13.66 16.48
CA PRO A 41 5.77 12.85 17.67
C PRO A 41 6.06 11.36 17.46
N TYR A 42 5.84 10.86 16.23
CA TYR A 42 6.20 9.49 15.86
C TYR A 42 7.71 9.23 15.97
N GLN A 43 8.56 10.18 15.56
CA GLN A 43 10.02 10.05 15.73
C GLN A 43 10.40 9.96 17.20
N VAL A 44 9.83 10.83 18.04
CA VAL A 44 10.07 10.78 19.50
C VAL A 44 9.68 9.40 20.05
N ASN A 45 8.50 8.89 19.69
CA ASN A 45 8.07 7.55 20.10
C ASN A 45 9.07 6.46 19.66
N ARG A 46 9.52 6.50 18.40
CA ARG A 46 10.51 5.53 17.89
C ARG A 46 11.85 5.65 18.61
N ASP A 47 12.34 6.86 18.83
CA ASP A 47 13.61 7.11 19.53
C ASP A 47 13.55 6.69 21.00
N THR A 48 12.38 6.79 21.66
CA THR A 48 12.19 6.43 23.06
C THR A 48 11.97 4.92 23.25
N TYR A 49 11.20 4.28 22.37
CA TYR A 49 10.72 2.92 22.61
C TYR A 49 11.18 1.88 21.61
N SER A 50 11.74 2.25 20.46
CA SER A 50 12.21 1.27 19.51
C SER A 50 13.70 1.35 19.28
N TRP A 51 14.31 0.20 19.14
CA TRP A 51 15.69 0.07 18.70
C TRP A 51 15.79 -0.37 17.25
N ARG A 52 14.67 -0.71 16.59
CA ARG A 52 14.69 -1.16 15.20
C ARG A 52 14.44 -0.03 14.21
N SER A 53 15.14 -0.13 13.10
CA SER A 53 14.97 0.68 11.91
C SER A 53 13.56 0.57 11.34
N VAL A 54 13.04 1.71 10.87
CA VAL A 54 11.79 1.77 10.10
C VAL A 54 12.09 1.54 8.62
N PHE A 55 13.23 2.04 8.14
CA PHE A 55 13.63 1.94 6.74
C PHE A 55 14.88 1.09 6.54
N LEU A 56 15.03 0.53 5.33
CA LEU A 56 16.14 -0.37 4.95
C LEU A 56 17.54 0.23 5.15
N TRP A 57 17.70 1.55 5.02
CA TRP A 57 18.99 2.23 5.16
C TRP A 57 19.32 2.66 6.59
N GLN A 58 18.39 2.53 7.54
CA GLN A 58 18.64 2.89 8.93
C GLN A 58 19.32 1.73 9.66
N SER A 59 20.28 2.01 10.52
CA SER A 59 20.92 1.00 11.38
C SER A 59 20.10 0.77 12.66
N PRO A 60 19.84 -0.49 13.05
CA PRO A 60 19.19 -0.76 14.33
C PRO A 60 20.14 -0.41 15.49
N GLY A 61 19.60 0.11 16.58
CA GLY A 61 20.30 0.30 17.84
C GLY A 61 20.40 -1.00 18.66
N PRO A 62 21.00 -0.96 19.85
CA PRO A 62 21.00 -2.12 20.75
C PRO A 62 19.59 -2.41 21.29
N PRO A 63 19.23 -3.68 21.54
CA PRO A 63 18.00 -4.03 22.25
C PRO A 63 17.90 -3.28 23.58
N ARG A 64 16.70 -2.85 23.94
CA ARG A 64 16.43 -2.10 25.18
C ARG A 64 15.73 -3.00 26.20
N GLU A 65 15.92 -2.73 27.48
CA GLU A 65 15.13 -3.35 28.53
C GLU A 65 13.88 -2.50 28.80
N TYR A 66 12.72 -3.15 28.83
CA TYR A 66 11.44 -2.51 29.11
C TYR A 66 10.89 -3.03 30.43
N THR A 67 10.46 -2.11 31.30
CA THR A 67 9.86 -2.44 32.61
C THR A 67 8.61 -3.31 32.48
N HIS A 68 7.79 -3.06 31.46
CA HIS A 68 6.55 -3.79 31.23
C HIS A 68 6.76 -4.96 30.26
N ARG A 69 6.36 -6.15 30.69
CA ARG A 69 6.48 -7.38 29.90
C ARG A 69 5.84 -7.27 28.51
N VAL A 70 4.67 -6.63 28.40
CA VAL A 70 4.00 -6.41 27.10
C VAL A 70 4.87 -5.62 26.11
N MET A 71 5.64 -4.63 26.59
CA MET A 71 6.54 -3.84 25.77
C MET A 71 7.80 -4.63 25.42
N GLN A 72 8.31 -5.43 26.36
CA GLN A 72 9.41 -6.35 26.12
C GLN A 72 9.05 -7.35 25.01
N ASP A 73 7.88 -7.97 25.10
CA ASP A 73 7.40 -8.95 24.14
C ASP A 73 7.15 -8.31 22.77
N PHE A 74 6.54 -7.13 22.73
CA PHE A 74 6.37 -6.37 21.50
C PHE A 74 7.73 -5.97 20.89
N TYR A 75 8.50 -5.09 21.53
CA TYR A 75 9.69 -4.50 20.90
C TYR A 75 10.91 -5.42 20.78
N ASN A 76 11.03 -6.47 21.60
CA ASN A 76 12.19 -7.37 21.56
C ASN A 76 11.90 -8.77 21.02
N GLN A 77 10.70 -9.32 21.18
CA GLN A 77 10.42 -10.70 20.74
C GLN A 77 9.70 -10.71 19.39
N TRP A 78 8.52 -10.09 19.31
CA TRP A 78 7.76 -9.99 18.07
C TRP A 78 8.58 -9.28 16.98
N PHE A 79 9.28 -8.22 17.36
CA PHE A 79 10.02 -7.41 16.40
C PHE A 79 11.33 -8.06 15.89
N ARG A 80 11.88 -9.08 16.58
CA ARG A 80 13.18 -9.68 16.21
C ARG A 80 13.13 -10.53 14.94
N GLY A 81 12.02 -11.22 14.70
CA GLY A 81 11.88 -12.20 13.60
C GLY A 81 11.57 -11.60 12.23
N VAL A 82 11.37 -10.29 12.12
CA VAL A 82 10.76 -9.70 10.92
C VAL A 82 11.76 -9.35 9.82
N TYR A 83 13.00 -9.05 10.16
CA TYR A 83 13.99 -8.64 9.17
C TYR A 83 15.42 -8.91 9.65
N THR A 84 16.19 -9.52 8.74
CA THR A 84 17.64 -9.71 8.83
C THR A 84 18.29 -8.78 7.80
N PRO A 85 19.27 -7.94 8.18
CA PRO A 85 19.98 -7.06 7.24
C PRO A 85 20.85 -7.84 6.24
N SER A 86 20.22 -8.41 5.21
CA SER A 86 20.85 -9.13 4.11
C SER A 86 20.01 -9.01 2.84
N ILE A 87 20.58 -9.36 1.69
CA ILE A 87 19.83 -9.40 0.41
C ILE A 87 18.68 -10.40 0.50
N GLU A 88 18.91 -11.55 1.14
CA GLU A 88 17.88 -12.57 1.40
C GLU A 88 16.76 -12.01 2.30
N GLY A 89 17.10 -11.31 3.38
CA GLY A 89 16.09 -10.69 4.24
C GLY A 89 15.27 -9.59 3.56
N ILE A 90 15.86 -8.86 2.60
CA ILE A 90 15.12 -7.92 1.75
C ILE A 90 14.15 -8.66 0.83
N ALA A 91 14.59 -9.77 0.22
CA ALA A 91 13.75 -10.59 -0.64
C ALA A 91 12.59 -11.20 0.14
N ASP A 92 12.83 -11.76 1.32
CA ASP A 92 11.82 -12.38 2.18
C ASP A 92 10.74 -11.37 2.60
N VAL A 93 11.16 -10.21 3.13
CA VAL A 93 10.23 -9.14 3.51
C VAL A 93 9.45 -8.62 2.30
N THR A 94 10.09 -8.52 1.14
CA THR A 94 9.41 -8.08 -0.09
C THR A 94 8.37 -9.10 -0.56
N LEU A 95 8.68 -10.39 -0.51
CA LEU A 95 7.74 -11.47 -0.85
C LEU A 95 6.57 -11.50 0.13
N ASP A 96 6.82 -11.32 1.43
CA ASP A 96 5.77 -11.26 2.43
C ASP A 96 4.85 -10.05 2.22
N LYS A 97 5.40 -8.87 1.92
CA LYS A 97 4.60 -7.69 1.52
C LYS A 97 3.74 -7.96 0.30
N ILE A 98 4.30 -8.57 -0.76
CA ILE A 98 3.56 -8.92 -1.97
C ILE A 98 2.42 -9.87 -1.62
N ARG A 99 2.68 -10.90 -0.82
CA ARG A 99 1.67 -11.86 -0.36
C ARG A 99 0.57 -11.17 0.45
N LEU A 100 0.92 -10.33 1.41
CA LEU A 100 -0.01 -9.59 2.27
C LEU A 100 -0.89 -8.63 1.44
N LEU A 101 -0.27 -7.86 0.54
CA LEU A 101 -0.99 -7.01 -0.41
C LEU A 101 -1.92 -7.83 -1.30
N TRP A 102 -1.45 -8.97 -1.80
CA TRP A 102 -2.23 -9.83 -2.67
C TRP A 102 -3.49 -10.35 -1.96
N ILE A 103 -3.31 -10.97 -0.80
CA ILE A 103 -4.41 -11.55 -0.01
C ILE A 103 -5.41 -10.45 0.39
N PHE A 104 -4.93 -9.28 0.78
CA PHE A 104 -5.79 -8.19 1.26
C PHE A 104 -6.57 -7.48 0.14
N PHE A 105 -5.91 -7.11 -0.96
CA PHE A 105 -6.55 -6.30 -2.02
C PHE A 105 -7.19 -7.11 -3.13
N PHE A 106 -6.69 -8.31 -3.42
CA PHE A 106 -7.13 -9.10 -4.57
C PHE A 106 -7.75 -10.44 -4.17
N GLY A 107 -7.08 -11.17 -3.28
CA GLY A 107 -7.43 -12.53 -2.92
C GLY A 107 -7.49 -13.47 -4.14
N PRO A 108 -7.96 -14.71 -3.94
CA PRO A 108 -8.15 -15.63 -5.05
C PRO A 108 -9.23 -15.13 -6.03
N ALA A 109 -10.26 -14.40 -5.56
CA ALA A 109 -11.35 -13.90 -6.39
C ALA A 109 -10.91 -12.95 -7.52
N LEU A 110 -9.98 -12.03 -7.23
CA LEU A 110 -9.53 -11.03 -8.22
C LEU A 110 -8.22 -11.42 -8.91
N THR A 111 -7.69 -12.61 -8.65
CA THR A 111 -6.51 -13.15 -9.36
C THR A 111 -6.74 -13.26 -10.87
N LEU A 112 -7.94 -13.67 -11.29
CA LEU A 112 -8.28 -13.91 -12.69
C LEU A 112 -8.16 -12.64 -13.56
N PRO A 113 -8.73 -11.48 -13.18
CA PRO A 113 -8.46 -10.21 -13.84
C PRO A 113 -6.98 -9.88 -13.96
N VAL A 114 -6.18 -10.12 -12.92
CA VAL A 114 -4.76 -9.72 -12.89
C VAL A 114 -3.94 -10.42 -13.97
N VAL A 115 -4.35 -11.59 -14.46
CA VAL A 115 -3.71 -12.24 -15.64
C VAL A 115 -3.72 -11.32 -16.88
N MET A 116 -4.69 -10.42 -16.99
CA MET A 116 -4.80 -9.44 -18.09
C MET A 116 -4.06 -8.12 -17.81
N PHE A 117 -3.36 -8.00 -16.68
CA PHE A 117 -2.60 -6.80 -16.31
C PHE A 117 -1.58 -6.34 -17.37
N PRO A 118 -0.88 -7.22 -18.11
CA PRO A 118 0.01 -6.78 -19.20
C PRO A 118 -0.69 -5.95 -20.29
N ARG A 119 -2.00 -6.15 -20.51
CA ARG A 119 -2.79 -5.30 -21.43
C ARG A 119 -3.09 -3.94 -20.82
N VAL A 120 -3.32 -3.87 -19.51
CA VAL A 120 -3.52 -2.61 -18.78
C VAL A 120 -2.28 -1.71 -18.86
N LEU A 121 -1.08 -2.28 -18.88
CA LEU A 121 0.17 -1.53 -19.04
C LEU A 121 0.26 -0.77 -20.37
N ARG A 122 -0.49 -1.21 -21.40
CA ARG A 122 -0.51 -0.59 -22.73
C ARG A 122 -1.57 0.50 -22.87
N ASP A 123 -2.49 0.62 -21.91
CA ASP A 123 -3.58 1.59 -21.99
C ASP A 123 -3.11 2.98 -21.58
N ARG A 124 -3.27 3.96 -22.48
CA ARG A 124 -2.93 5.37 -22.17
C ARG A 124 -3.76 5.94 -21.01
N ARG A 125 -4.99 5.45 -20.82
CA ARG A 125 -5.91 5.93 -19.78
C ARG A 125 -5.54 5.50 -18.36
N THR A 126 -4.83 4.39 -18.19
CA THR A 126 -4.43 3.86 -16.87
C THR A 126 -3.03 4.28 -16.46
N ARG A 127 -2.25 4.89 -17.36
CA ARG A 127 -0.86 5.30 -17.11
C ARG A 127 -0.69 6.12 -15.84
N LEU A 128 -1.59 7.06 -15.56
CA LEU A 128 -1.54 7.84 -14.31
C LEU A 128 -1.70 6.94 -13.08
N LEU A 129 -2.68 6.04 -13.08
CA LEU A 129 -2.90 5.10 -11.98
C LEU A 129 -1.69 4.17 -11.78
N LEU A 130 -1.09 3.70 -12.87
CA LEU A 130 0.11 2.86 -12.82
C LEU A 130 1.31 3.62 -12.23
N ILE A 131 1.50 4.89 -12.59
CA ILE A 131 2.55 5.75 -12.02
C ILE A 131 2.29 5.96 -10.52
N VAL A 132 1.06 6.31 -10.13
CA VAL A 132 0.69 6.52 -8.73
C VAL A 132 0.93 5.26 -7.90
N CYS A 133 0.44 4.10 -8.37
CA CYS A 133 0.69 2.82 -7.71
C CYS A 133 2.19 2.50 -7.64
N GLY A 134 2.93 2.69 -8.73
CA GLY A 134 4.36 2.40 -8.80
C GLY A 134 5.18 3.25 -7.82
N VAL A 135 4.95 4.57 -7.77
CA VAL A 135 5.62 5.47 -6.83
C VAL A 135 5.28 5.11 -5.38
N PHE A 136 4.01 4.82 -5.11
CA PHE A 136 3.56 4.48 -3.77
C PHE A 136 4.12 3.14 -3.29
N PHE A 137 4.09 2.10 -4.13
CA PHE A 137 4.69 0.80 -3.81
C PHE A 137 6.21 0.87 -3.68
N ALA A 138 6.88 1.72 -4.46
CA ALA A 138 8.31 1.98 -4.27
C ALA A 138 8.58 2.56 -2.87
N GLY A 139 7.76 3.49 -2.39
CA GLY A 139 7.84 4.01 -1.02
C GLY A 139 7.62 2.93 0.04
N LEU A 140 6.61 2.10 -0.12
CA LEU A 140 6.33 0.97 0.79
C LEU A 140 7.42 -0.11 0.78
N ALA A 141 8.09 -0.30 -0.36
CA ALA A 141 9.18 -1.27 -0.47
C ALA A 141 10.35 -0.90 0.45
N LEU A 142 10.56 0.39 0.70
CA LEU A 142 11.63 0.93 1.55
C LEU A 142 11.40 0.71 3.06
N GLU A 143 10.16 0.51 3.47
CA GLU A 143 9.80 0.34 4.88
C GLU A 143 10.04 -1.11 5.33
N ILE A 144 10.77 -1.36 6.41
CA ILE A 144 10.98 -2.73 6.92
C ILE A 144 9.66 -3.31 7.47
N TRP A 145 8.82 -2.45 8.05
CA TRP A 145 7.57 -2.81 8.70
C TRP A 145 6.41 -2.53 7.77
N PHE A 146 5.60 -3.54 7.47
CA PHE A 146 4.47 -3.35 6.57
C PHE A 146 3.19 -3.97 7.13
N GLN A 147 2.11 -3.22 7.00
CA GLN A 147 0.76 -3.70 7.23
C GLN A 147 -0.08 -3.38 5.99
N PRO A 148 -1.03 -4.24 5.58
CA PRO A 148 -1.82 -4.03 4.37
C PRO A 148 -2.53 -2.68 4.30
N HIS A 149 -2.97 -2.15 5.45
CA HIS A 149 -3.67 -0.86 5.52
C HIS A 149 -2.78 0.34 5.18
N TYR A 150 -1.44 0.20 5.13
CA TYR A 150 -0.55 1.26 4.67
C TYR A 150 -0.77 1.58 3.19
N ALA A 151 -1.23 0.59 2.40
CA ALA A 151 -1.61 0.77 1.01
C ALA A 151 -3.08 1.20 0.82
N ALA A 152 -3.84 1.46 1.89
CA ALA A 152 -5.24 1.85 1.81
C ALA A 152 -5.52 3.06 0.88
N PRO A 153 -4.67 4.11 0.79
CA PRO A 153 -4.88 5.22 -0.14
C PRO A 153 -4.93 4.78 -1.62
N LEU A 154 -4.32 3.64 -1.96
CA LEU A 154 -4.34 3.11 -3.32
C LEU A 154 -5.61 2.33 -3.66
N THR A 155 -6.51 2.07 -2.71
CA THR A 155 -7.69 1.21 -2.92
C THR A 155 -8.46 1.58 -4.19
N GLY A 156 -8.78 2.87 -4.38
CA GLY A 156 -9.49 3.33 -5.57
C GLY A 156 -8.72 3.09 -6.88
N ALA A 157 -7.40 3.32 -6.87
CA ALA A 157 -6.55 3.09 -8.03
C ALA A 157 -6.44 1.60 -8.37
N LEU A 158 -6.27 0.74 -7.35
CA LEU A 158 -6.20 -0.71 -7.52
C LEU A 158 -7.52 -1.26 -8.07
N LEU A 159 -8.66 -0.85 -7.52
CA LEU A 159 -9.97 -1.25 -8.03
C LEU A 159 -10.20 -0.81 -9.48
N ALA A 160 -9.81 0.42 -9.84
CA ALA A 160 -9.91 0.89 -11.21
C ALA A 160 -9.05 0.06 -12.18
N LEU A 161 -7.83 -0.33 -11.75
CA LEU A 161 -6.97 -1.22 -12.52
C LEU A 161 -7.56 -2.63 -12.65
N VAL A 162 -8.17 -3.18 -11.59
CA VAL A 162 -8.89 -4.47 -11.63
C VAL A 162 -10.08 -4.42 -12.59
N VAL A 163 -10.86 -3.33 -12.58
CA VAL A 163 -11.98 -3.14 -13.51
C VAL A 163 -11.48 -3.10 -14.95
N GLN A 164 -10.40 -2.37 -15.22
CA GLN A 164 -9.82 -2.32 -16.57
C GLN A 164 -9.25 -3.68 -16.99
N SER A 165 -8.57 -4.39 -16.10
CA SER A 165 -8.14 -5.78 -16.30
C SER A 165 -9.32 -6.70 -16.62
N THR A 166 -10.43 -6.58 -15.90
CA THR A 166 -11.66 -7.34 -16.14
C THR A 166 -12.28 -7.03 -17.51
N ARG A 167 -12.19 -5.77 -17.96
CA ARG A 167 -12.64 -5.37 -19.31
C ARG A 167 -11.82 -6.07 -20.40
N HIS A 168 -10.49 -6.12 -20.24
CA HIS A 168 -9.61 -6.86 -21.15
C HIS A 168 -9.88 -8.37 -21.12
N LEU A 169 -10.15 -8.93 -19.94
CA LEU A 169 -10.53 -10.33 -19.77
C LEU A 169 -11.83 -10.62 -20.52
N ARG A 170 -12.85 -9.77 -20.36
CA ARG A 170 -14.16 -9.95 -21.00
C ARG A 170 -14.08 -9.96 -22.53
N GLN A 171 -13.17 -9.17 -23.11
CA GLN A 171 -12.97 -9.10 -24.56
C GLN A 171 -12.10 -10.24 -25.11
N TRP A 172 -11.42 -10.98 -24.24
CA TRP A 172 -10.54 -12.06 -24.64
C TRP A 172 -11.33 -13.26 -25.17
N ARG A 173 -10.89 -13.78 -26.32
CA ARG A 173 -11.41 -15.01 -26.92
C ARG A 173 -10.31 -16.06 -26.96
N TRP A 174 -10.63 -17.24 -26.44
CA TRP A 174 -9.74 -18.40 -26.53
C TRP A 174 -10.23 -19.30 -27.65
N ARG A 175 -9.39 -19.57 -28.66
CA ARG A 175 -9.74 -20.39 -29.84
C ARG A 175 -11.07 -19.98 -30.49
N GLY A 176 -11.32 -18.66 -30.59
CA GLY A 176 -12.56 -18.10 -31.15
C GLY A 176 -13.77 -18.08 -30.20
N GLN A 177 -13.72 -18.79 -29.07
CA GLN A 177 -14.81 -18.89 -28.09
C GLN A 177 -14.82 -17.71 -27.11
N PRO A 178 -15.99 -17.28 -26.60
CA PRO A 178 -16.13 -16.16 -25.67
C PRO A 178 -15.76 -16.53 -24.22
N SER A 179 -14.70 -17.32 -24.01
CA SER A 179 -14.27 -17.81 -22.70
C SER A 179 -13.99 -16.67 -21.71
N GLY A 180 -13.47 -15.53 -22.19
CA GLY A 180 -13.27 -14.34 -21.37
C GLY A 180 -14.55 -13.73 -20.80
N LEU A 181 -15.67 -13.81 -21.52
CA LEU A 181 -16.97 -13.35 -21.02
C LEU A 181 -17.47 -14.24 -19.88
N ALA A 182 -17.37 -15.57 -20.03
CA ALA A 182 -17.75 -16.52 -18.99
C ALA A 182 -16.90 -16.30 -17.72
N LEU A 183 -15.58 -16.18 -17.87
CA LEU A 183 -14.67 -15.90 -16.75
C LEU A 183 -15.00 -14.56 -16.07
N SER A 184 -15.30 -13.52 -16.84
CA SER A 184 -15.66 -12.21 -16.25
C SER A 184 -16.96 -12.26 -15.44
N ARG A 185 -17.93 -13.08 -15.84
CA ARG A 185 -19.20 -13.29 -15.12
C ARG A 185 -19.05 -14.17 -13.89
N ALA A 186 -18.01 -15.02 -13.84
CA ALA A 186 -17.72 -15.84 -12.68
C ALA A 186 -17.14 -15.01 -11.51
N ILE A 187 -16.48 -13.87 -11.78
CA ILE A 187 -15.82 -13.07 -10.73
C ILE A 187 -16.79 -12.64 -9.61
N PRO A 188 -17.97 -12.01 -9.89
CA PRO A 188 -18.90 -11.65 -8.83
C PRO A 188 -19.42 -12.86 -8.05
N LEU A 189 -19.60 -14.01 -8.72
CA LEU A 189 -20.02 -15.25 -8.07
C LEU A 189 -18.93 -15.74 -7.10
N VAL A 190 -17.67 -15.76 -7.54
CA VAL A 190 -16.53 -16.11 -6.67
C VAL A 190 -16.44 -15.16 -5.48
N CYS A 191 -16.61 -13.85 -5.69
CA CYS A 191 -16.67 -12.88 -4.58
C CYS A 191 -17.80 -13.20 -3.59
N LEU A 192 -19.00 -13.53 -4.09
CA LEU A 192 -20.15 -13.92 -3.25
C LEU A 192 -19.87 -15.19 -2.45
N PHE A 193 -19.27 -16.21 -3.06
CA PHE A 193 -18.86 -17.45 -2.39
C PHE A 193 -17.74 -17.24 -1.37
N MET A 194 -16.86 -16.27 -1.60
CA MET A 194 -15.79 -15.95 -0.66
C MET A 194 -16.26 -15.18 0.58
N LEU A 195 -17.34 -14.41 0.49
CA LEU A 195 -17.85 -13.61 1.62
C LEU A 195 -18.10 -14.45 2.90
N PRO A 196 -18.81 -15.60 2.85
CA PRO A 196 -18.97 -16.48 4.01
C PRO A 196 -17.65 -17.01 4.57
N ILE A 197 -16.70 -17.37 3.70
CA ILE A 197 -15.39 -17.88 4.10
C ILE A 197 -14.61 -16.79 4.84
N CYS A 198 -14.63 -15.56 4.32
CA CYS A 198 -13.98 -14.42 4.95
C CYS A 198 -14.65 -14.01 6.26
N LEU A 199 -15.98 -14.19 6.41
CA LEU A 199 -16.69 -13.94 7.65
C LEU A 199 -16.40 -15.02 8.71
N ALA A 200 -16.30 -16.29 8.30
CA ALA A 200 -15.99 -17.41 9.17
C ALA A 200 -14.50 -17.47 9.59
N ALA A 201 -13.61 -16.90 8.79
CA ALA A 201 -12.17 -16.83 9.09
C ALA A 201 -11.77 -15.68 10.02
N ARG A 202 -12.72 -14.82 10.44
CA ARG A 202 -12.45 -13.83 11.49
C ARG A 202 -12.46 -14.56 12.85
N PRO A 203 -11.39 -14.49 13.65
CA PRO A 203 -11.39 -15.02 15.01
C PRO A 203 -12.38 -14.27 15.91
#